data_AF-A0A970FQ97-F1
#
_entry.id   AF-A0A970FQ97-F1
#
_cell.length_a   1.000
_cell.length_b   1.000
_cell.length_c   1.000
_cell.angle_alpha   90.00
_cell.angle_beta   90.00
_cell.angle_gamma   90.00
#
_symmetry.space_group_name_H-M   'P 1'
#
loop_
_entity.id
_entity.type
_entity.pdbx_description
1 polymer ?
#
loop_
_entity_poly.entity_id
_entity_poly.type
_entity_poly.pdbx_seq_one_letter_code
_entity_poly.pdbx_strand_id
1 'polypeptide(L)'
;EYVKPILSDTKGFDAVDGVAFHDYSGEPTAMSEVHDLFPQKTVGLTERSWWGVWGADRICQYFRNWSINYNMWVTMLDSNIEPHQWVGTPDPTIFVQDAVPDSNGFYDNYWICPEYYLIGQFSKFVRPGAVRIDSNNVTQETISNVAFKNPDGTIAVVVINQQKTGHKFKIQYQGRQINDIIPAKSVATYVWSL
;
A
#
# COMPACT_ATOMS: atom_id res chain seq x y z
N GLU A 1 17.81 6.69 -14.48
CA GLU A 1 19.25 6.57 -14.83
C GLU A 1 20.07 5.65 -13.90
N TYR A 2 19.68 5.41 -12.64
CA TYR A 2 20.47 4.59 -11.70
C TYR A 2 20.40 3.07 -11.95
N VAL A 3 19.20 2.53 -12.21
CA VAL A 3 18.95 1.07 -12.25
C VAL A 3 19.50 0.42 -13.53
N LYS A 4 19.26 1.05 -14.69
CA LYS A 4 19.54 0.47 -16.00
C LYS A 4 21.02 0.11 -16.21
N PRO A 5 22.01 0.96 -15.86
CA PRO A 5 23.42 0.62 -16.00
C PRO A 5 23.84 -0.62 -15.19
N ILE A 6 23.28 -0.78 -13.97
CA ILE A 6 23.59 -1.93 -13.10
C ILE A 6 22.99 -3.21 -13.67
N LEU A 7 21.71 -3.18 -14.04
CA LEU A 7 21.00 -4.37 -14.54
C LEU A 7 21.31 -4.72 -16.00
N SER A 8 21.98 -3.83 -16.75
CA SER A 8 22.47 -4.15 -18.11
C SER A 8 23.85 -4.80 -18.10
N ASP A 9 24.59 -4.77 -16.99
CA ASP A 9 25.83 -5.52 -16.81
C ASP A 9 25.52 -6.93 -16.30
N THR A 10 26.16 -7.96 -16.87
CA THR A 10 25.87 -9.36 -16.51
C THR A 10 26.15 -9.66 -15.04
N LYS A 11 27.26 -9.15 -14.49
CA LYS A 11 27.60 -9.39 -13.08
C LYS A 11 26.66 -8.63 -12.16
N GLY A 12 26.30 -7.40 -12.52
CA GLY A 12 25.31 -6.60 -11.81
C GLY A 12 23.94 -7.27 -11.82
N PHE A 13 23.50 -7.76 -12.97
CA PHE A 13 22.24 -8.50 -13.10
C PHE A 13 22.23 -9.76 -12.23
N ASP A 14 23.29 -10.56 -12.24
CA ASP A 14 23.36 -11.80 -11.45
C ASP A 14 23.41 -11.54 -9.93
N ALA A 15 23.95 -10.39 -9.51
CA ALA A 15 24.11 -10.04 -8.10
C ALA A 15 22.88 -9.36 -7.47
N VAL A 16 21.88 -8.94 -8.26
CA VAL A 16 20.73 -8.15 -7.79
C VAL A 16 19.44 -8.95 -7.89
N ASP A 17 18.72 -9.14 -6.78
CA ASP A 17 17.42 -9.83 -6.79
C ASP A 17 16.24 -8.92 -7.17
N GLY A 18 16.38 -7.62 -6.96
CA GLY A 18 15.31 -6.65 -7.21
C GLY A 18 15.73 -5.20 -6.98
N VAL A 19 14.78 -4.31 -7.20
CA VAL A 19 14.96 -2.86 -7.12
C VAL A 19 14.00 -2.28 -6.09
N ALA A 20 14.57 -1.58 -5.12
CA ALA A 20 13.85 -0.84 -4.09
C ALA A 20 13.50 0.58 -4.56
N PHE A 21 12.29 1.04 -4.25
CA PHE A 21 11.81 2.39 -4.53
C PHE A 21 11.30 3.06 -3.26
N HIS A 22 11.55 4.36 -3.16
CA HIS A 22 10.87 5.26 -2.22
C HIS A 22 10.01 6.23 -3.05
N ASP A 23 8.88 6.69 -2.49
CA ASP A 23 7.95 7.58 -3.20
C ASP A 23 7.94 9.01 -2.61
N TYR A 24 9.12 9.62 -2.51
CA TYR A 24 9.27 11.02 -2.10
C TYR A 24 9.15 12.01 -3.27
N SER A 25 9.31 11.52 -4.50
CA SER A 25 9.17 12.30 -5.74
C SER A 25 8.99 11.36 -6.93
N GLY A 26 8.31 11.84 -7.97
CA GLY A 26 8.07 11.08 -9.18
C GLY A 26 6.76 10.29 -9.14
N GLU A 27 6.62 9.34 -10.07
CA GLU A 27 5.39 8.56 -10.22
C GLU A 27 5.65 7.05 -10.11
N PRO A 28 4.68 6.25 -9.62
CA PRO A 28 4.82 4.81 -9.47
C PRO A 28 5.07 4.09 -10.81
N THR A 29 4.77 4.75 -11.94
CA THR A 29 5.07 4.22 -13.29
C THR A 29 6.55 3.94 -13.50
N ALA A 30 7.46 4.59 -12.76
CA ALA A 30 8.89 4.26 -12.79
C ALA A 30 9.18 2.80 -12.37
N MET A 31 8.35 2.23 -11.49
CA MET A 31 8.43 0.80 -11.14
C MET A 31 8.06 -0.09 -12.32
N SER A 32 7.02 0.31 -13.09
CA SER A 32 6.65 -0.37 -14.33
C SER A 32 7.73 -0.28 -15.39
N GLU A 33 8.37 0.88 -15.56
CA GLU A 33 9.50 1.02 -16.49
C GLU A 33 10.66 0.08 -16.15
N VAL A 34 10.98 -0.12 -14.87
CA VAL A 34 11.99 -1.09 -14.43
C VAL A 34 11.53 -2.51 -14.69
N HIS A 35 10.29 -2.84 -14.36
CA HIS A 35 9.74 -4.17 -14.60
C HIS A 35 9.73 -4.53 -16.09
N ASP A 36 9.32 -3.60 -16.96
CA ASP A 36 9.23 -3.83 -18.40
C ASP A 36 10.61 -4.07 -19.04
N LEU A 37 11.64 -3.39 -18.53
CA LEU A 37 13.02 -3.58 -18.99
C LEU A 37 13.67 -4.85 -18.41
N PHE A 38 13.34 -5.20 -17.17
CA PHE A 38 13.98 -6.29 -16.42
C PHE A 38 12.94 -7.16 -15.69
N PRO A 39 12.06 -7.87 -16.41
CA PRO A 39 10.90 -8.54 -15.81
C PRO A 39 11.26 -9.71 -14.88
N GLN A 40 12.51 -10.19 -14.92
CA GLN A 40 13.05 -11.21 -14.02
C GLN A 40 13.45 -10.64 -12.64
N LYS A 41 13.50 -9.31 -12.49
CA LYS A 41 13.86 -8.64 -11.25
C LYS A 41 12.60 -8.15 -10.55
N THR A 42 12.57 -8.33 -9.23
CA THR A 42 11.46 -7.82 -8.44
C THR A 42 11.55 -6.32 -8.29
N VAL A 43 10.41 -5.67 -8.09
CA VAL A 43 10.32 -4.25 -7.74
C VAL A 43 9.54 -4.14 -6.45
N GLY A 44 9.99 -3.31 -5.51
CA GLY A 44 9.33 -3.16 -4.21
C GLY A 44 9.43 -1.75 -3.66
N LEU A 45 8.35 -1.26 -3.06
CA LEU A 45 8.36 0.00 -2.32
C LEU A 45 8.80 -0.23 -0.88
N THR A 46 10.02 0.19 -0.57
CA THR A 46 10.66 -0.07 0.73
C THR A 46 10.43 1.02 1.76
N GLU A 47 9.92 2.19 1.36
CA GLU A 47 9.73 3.31 2.27
C GLU A 47 8.79 4.36 1.67
N ARG A 48 7.64 4.54 2.30
CA ARG A 48 6.81 5.75 2.25
C ARG A 48 5.66 5.64 3.27
N SER A 49 5.16 6.76 3.80
CA SER A 49 3.81 6.79 4.38
C SER A 49 3.01 7.98 3.84
N TRP A 50 1.70 7.80 3.72
CA TRP A 50 0.79 8.82 3.21
C TRP A 50 -0.50 8.83 4.01
N TRP A 51 -1.08 10.01 4.20
CA TRP A 51 -2.26 10.20 5.05
C TRP A 51 -3.53 9.65 4.42
N GLY A 52 -4.30 8.94 5.24
CA GLY A 52 -5.71 8.65 4.97
C GLY A 52 -5.97 7.83 3.71
N VAL A 53 -7.18 8.02 3.16
CA VAL A 53 -7.67 7.28 1.97
C VAL A 53 -6.81 7.53 0.74
N TRP A 54 -6.17 8.71 0.64
CA TRP A 54 -5.21 9.00 -0.42
C TRP A 54 -4.01 8.06 -0.33
N GLY A 55 -3.50 7.82 0.89
CA GLY A 55 -2.41 6.86 1.09
C GLY A 55 -2.79 5.44 0.71
N ALA A 56 -4.01 5.00 1.02
CA ALA A 56 -4.51 3.71 0.55
C ALA A 56 -4.58 3.63 -0.99
N ASP A 57 -5.00 4.71 -1.66
CA ASP A 57 -4.99 4.80 -3.12
C ASP A 57 -3.57 4.70 -3.69
N ARG A 58 -2.61 5.35 -3.05
CA ARG A 58 -1.21 5.28 -3.45
C ARG A 58 -0.63 3.86 -3.25
N ILE A 59 -0.99 3.18 -2.16
CA ILE A 59 -0.66 1.75 -1.96
C ILE A 59 -1.21 0.89 -3.10
N CYS A 60 -2.46 1.11 -3.48
CA CYS A 60 -3.06 0.47 -4.65
C CYS A 60 -2.20 0.72 -5.90
N GLN A 61 -1.83 1.97 -6.19
CA GLN A 61 -0.99 2.30 -7.34
C GLN A 61 0.36 1.56 -7.32
N TYR A 62 1.01 1.38 -6.17
CA TYR A 62 2.27 0.63 -6.11
C TYR A 62 2.08 -0.82 -6.57
N PHE A 63 1.06 -1.51 -6.04
CA PHE A 63 0.76 -2.89 -6.44
C PHE A 63 0.31 -2.99 -7.91
N ARG A 64 -0.32 -1.94 -8.45
CA ARG A 64 -0.66 -1.85 -9.88
C ARG A 64 0.56 -1.57 -10.77
N ASN A 65 1.66 -1.08 -10.20
CA ASN A 65 2.92 -0.82 -10.89
C ASN A 65 4.00 -1.80 -10.41
N TRP A 66 3.66 -3.09 -10.34
CA TRP A 66 4.59 -4.21 -10.10
C TRP A 66 5.29 -4.27 -8.75
N SER A 67 5.00 -3.36 -7.83
CA SER A 67 5.54 -3.47 -6.48
C SER A 67 5.05 -4.76 -5.82
N ILE A 68 5.97 -5.60 -5.35
CA ILE A 68 5.65 -6.85 -4.66
C ILE A 68 5.30 -6.64 -3.17
N ASN A 69 5.55 -5.44 -2.65
CA ASN A 69 5.31 -5.09 -1.26
C ASN A 69 5.01 -3.59 -1.09
N TYR A 70 4.60 -3.23 0.11
CA TYR A 70 4.56 -1.86 0.59
C TYR A 70 5.16 -1.88 2.00
N ASN A 71 6.24 -1.14 2.21
CA ASN A 71 6.82 -0.93 3.52
C ASN A 71 6.63 0.53 3.96
N MET A 72 5.93 0.68 5.07
CA MET A 72 5.65 1.97 5.68
C MET A 72 6.88 2.47 6.43
N TRP A 73 7.02 3.80 6.57
CA TRP A 73 8.20 4.39 7.21
C TRP A 73 8.26 4.15 8.72
N VAL A 74 7.47 4.90 9.50
CA VAL A 74 7.56 4.87 10.98
C VAL A 74 6.32 4.21 11.57
N THR A 75 6.52 3.19 12.40
CA THR A 75 5.41 2.50 13.08
C THR A 75 4.81 3.33 14.21
N MET A 76 5.64 3.99 15.01
CA MET A 76 5.21 4.74 16.19
C MET A 76 6.16 5.90 16.49
N LEU A 77 5.59 7.04 16.87
CA LEU A 77 6.23 8.16 17.55
C LEU A 77 5.42 8.47 18.80
N ASP A 78 5.94 9.27 19.71
CA ASP A 78 5.16 9.78 20.83
C ASP A 78 4.26 10.98 20.42
N SER A 79 3.44 11.47 21.34
CA SER A 79 2.52 12.58 21.12
C SER A 79 3.23 13.94 20.97
N ASN A 80 4.52 14.03 21.27
CA ASN A 80 5.38 15.15 20.93
C ASN A 80 6.03 15.00 19.55
N ILE A 81 5.71 13.91 18.84
CA ILE A 81 6.28 13.54 17.54
C ILE A 81 7.77 13.15 17.69
N GLU A 82 8.18 12.61 18.83
CA GLU A 82 9.56 12.20 19.10
C GLU A 82 9.69 10.66 19.23
N PRO A 83 10.90 10.09 19.11
CA PRO A 83 12.14 10.75 18.69
C PRO A 83 12.22 10.89 17.16
N HIS A 84 12.59 12.07 16.67
CA HIS A 84 13.05 12.22 15.30
C HIS A 84 14.21 13.21 15.17
N GLN A 85 15.03 13.05 14.14
CA GLN A 85 16.11 14.00 13.81
C GLN A 85 15.79 14.83 12.55
N TRP A 86 14.56 14.72 12.05
CA TRP A 86 14.10 15.42 10.85
C TRP A 86 13.75 16.88 11.18
N VAL A 87 13.98 17.78 10.22
CA VAL A 87 13.72 19.23 10.40
C VAL A 87 12.27 19.60 10.08
N GLY A 88 11.50 18.70 9.45
CA GLY A 88 10.08 18.88 9.15
C GLY A 88 9.16 18.01 10.00
N THR A 89 7.87 18.00 9.66
CA THR A 89 6.91 17.07 10.25
C THR A 89 7.07 15.69 9.60
N PRO A 90 7.28 14.61 10.37
CA PRO A 90 7.26 13.25 9.85
C PRO A 90 5.95 12.89 9.15
N ASP A 91 6.06 11.92 8.26
CA ASP A 91 4.93 11.21 7.67
C ASP A 91 4.06 10.51 8.75
N PRO A 92 2.82 10.09 8.41
CA PRO A 92 1.96 9.38 9.35
C PRO A 92 2.62 8.15 9.98
N THR A 93 2.20 7.82 11.21
CA THR A 93 2.54 6.59 11.93
C THR A 93 1.31 5.68 12.06
N ILE A 94 1.54 4.42 12.44
CA ILE A 94 0.45 3.46 12.72
C ILE A 94 -0.11 3.68 14.12
N PHE A 95 0.76 4.08 15.05
CA PHE A 95 0.43 4.35 16.44
C PHE A 95 1.08 5.65 16.91
N VAL A 96 0.49 6.26 17.94
CA VAL A 96 1.08 7.37 18.69
C VAL A 96 1.11 6.99 20.16
N GLN A 97 2.29 6.93 20.77
CA GLN A 97 2.44 6.73 22.22
C GLN A 97 2.18 8.06 22.95
N ASP A 98 1.59 8.02 24.14
CA ASP A 98 1.54 9.21 25.00
C ASP A 98 2.95 9.55 25.48
N ALA A 99 3.37 10.79 25.28
CA ALA A 99 4.65 11.28 25.81
C ALA A 99 4.61 11.54 27.32
N VAL A 100 3.44 11.39 27.96
CA VAL A 100 3.25 11.50 29.41
C VAL A 100 3.07 10.09 30.01
N PRO A 101 3.86 9.71 31.03
CA PRO A 101 3.68 8.42 31.69
C PRO A 101 2.39 8.39 32.51
N ASP A 102 1.86 7.19 32.75
CA ASP A 102 0.73 6.93 33.64
C ASP A 102 1.06 7.23 35.12
N SER A 103 0.10 7.01 36.01
CA SER A 103 0.27 7.25 37.45
C SER A 103 1.35 6.38 38.11
N ASN A 104 1.79 5.30 37.46
CA ASN A 104 2.83 4.40 37.94
C ASN A 104 4.20 4.70 37.28
N GLY A 105 4.27 5.66 36.37
CA GLY A 105 5.49 6.03 35.64
C GLY A 105 5.71 5.25 34.35
N PHE A 106 4.72 4.49 33.85
CA PHE A 106 4.83 3.70 32.61
C PHE A 106 4.24 4.45 31.41
N TYR A 107 4.85 4.28 30.23
CA TYR A 107 4.38 4.87 28.97
C TYR A 107 3.46 3.91 28.21
N ASP A 108 2.39 3.44 28.87
CA ASP A 108 1.52 2.37 28.34
C ASP A 108 0.29 2.90 27.60
N ASN A 109 0.08 4.22 27.57
CA ASN A 109 -1.01 4.85 26.82
C ASN A 109 -0.59 5.07 25.36
N TYR A 110 -1.46 4.70 24.42
CA TYR A 110 -1.26 4.95 23.00
C TYR A 110 -2.59 5.07 22.24
N TRP A 111 -2.53 5.69 21.08
CA TRP A 111 -3.64 5.78 20.12
C TRP A 111 -3.31 5.03 18.84
N ILE A 112 -4.33 4.41 18.26
CA ILE A 112 -4.25 3.77 16.95
C ILE A 112 -4.64 4.80 15.90
N CYS A 113 -3.73 5.06 14.95
CA CYS A 113 -3.96 6.00 13.87
C CYS A 113 -4.85 5.40 12.77
N PRO A 114 -5.51 6.24 11.95
CA PRO A 114 -6.28 5.77 10.78
C PRO A 114 -5.49 4.82 9.87
N GLU A 115 -4.17 5.04 9.74
CA GLU A 115 -3.26 4.26 8.92
C GLU A 115 -3.21 2.78 9.31
N TYR A 116 -3.38 2.43 10.59
CA TYR A 116 -3.51 1.04 11.02
C TYR A 116 -4.67 0.33 10.31
N TYR A 117 -5.83 0.99 10.27
CA TYR A 117 -7.03 0.44 9.65
C TYR A 117 -6.90 0.41 8.13
N LEU A 118 -6.31 1.45 7.54
CA LEU A 118 -6.13 1.58 6.09
C LEU A 118 -5.14 0.54 5.55
N ILE A 119 -4.00 0.35 6.21
CA ILE A 119 -3.04 -0.71 5.86
C ILE A 119 -3.66 -2.09 6.15
N GLY A 120 -4.47 -2.19 7.20
CA GLY A 120 -5.25 -3.39 7.51
C GLY A 120 -6.18 -3.84 6.39
N GLN A 121 -6.69 -2.93 5.55
CA GLN A 121 -7.45 -3.29 4.34
C GLN A 121 -6.61 -4.06 3.31
N PHE A 122 -5.28 -3.98 3.39
CA PHE A 122 -4.39 -4.80 2.55
C PHE A 122 -3.87 -5.99 3.35
N SER A 123 -3.13 -5.75 4.43
CA SER A 123 -2.33 -6.77 5.12
C SER A 123 -3.15 -7.88 5.79
N LYS A 124 -4.40 -7.61 6.18
CA LYS A 124 -5.29 -8.62 6.78
C LYS A 124 -5.81 -9.61 5.74
N PHE A 125 -5.91 -9.21 4.47
CA PHE A 125 -6.65 -9.94 3.45
C PHE A 125 -5.77 -10.41 2.27
N VAL A 126 -4.63 -9.76 2.05
CA VAL A 126 -3.62 -10.14 1.06
C VAL A 126 -2.45 -10.79 1.80
N ARG A 127 -2.27 -12.09 1.62
CA ARG A 127 -1.29 -12.89 2.36
C ARG A 127 0.03 -13.07 1.59
N PRO A 128 1.16 -13.35 2.27
CA PRO A 128 2.42 -13.65 1.59
C PRO A 128 2.23 -14.73 0.53
N GLY A 129 2.76 -14.48 -0.68
CA GLY A 129 2.58 -15.34 -1.85
C GLY A 129 1.32 -15.06 -2.68
N ALA A 130 0.48 -14.09 -2.27
CA ALA A 130 -0.62 -13.63 -3.12
C ALA A 130 -0.10 -13.03 -4.43
N VAL A 131 -0.82 -13.30 -5.51
CA VAL A 131 -0.51 -12.76 -6.84
C VAL A 131 -1.56 -11.72 -7.18
N ARG A 132 -1.12 -10.52 -7.58
CA ARG A 132 -2.01 -9.51 -8.14
C ARG A 132 -2.61 -10.03 -9.44
N ILE A 133 -3.94 -10.01 -9.54
CA ILE A 133 -4.66 -10.39 -10.75
C ILE A 133 -5.19 -9.15 -11.46
N ASP A 134 -5.51 -9.29 -12.74
CA ASP A 134 -5.99 -8.15 -13.52
C ASP A 134 -7.37 -7.66 -13.04
N SER A 135 -7.56 -6.35 -13.09
CA SER A 135 -8.80 -5.68 -12.73
C SER A 135 -8.94 -4.35 -13.49
N ASN A 136 -10.16 -4.06 -13.93
CA ASN A 136 -10.47 -2.90 -14.77
C ASN A 136 -10.63 -1.61 -13.97
N ASN A 137 -10.73 -0.49 -14.69
CA ASN A 137 -11.15 0.84 -14.22
C ASN A 137 -10.46 1.33 -12.94
N VAL A 138 -9.32 2.01 -13.13
CA VAL A 138 -8.66 2.76 -12.07
C VAL A 138 -8.67 4.22 -12.47
N THR A 139 -9.69 4.92 -12.01
CA THR A 139 -9.74 6.38 -12.11
C THR A 139 -9.97 6.90 -10.71
N GLN A 140 -9.08 7.76 -10.23
CA GLN A 140 -9.31 8.47 -8.98
C GLN A 140 -10.60 9.32 -9.03
N GLU A 141 -11.08 9.66 -10.23
CA GLU A 141 -12.35 10.37 -10.49
C GLU A 141 -13.59 9.63 -9.97
N THR A 142 -13.53 8.30 -9.83
CA THR A 142 -14.62 7.49 -9.25
C THR A 142 -14.10 6.66 -8.08
N ILE A 143 -13.64 5.44 -8.37
CA ILE A 143 -13.06 4.52 -7.41
C ILE A 143 -11.79 3.91 -8.01
N SER A 144 -10.84 3.60 -7.14
CA SER A 144 -9.65 2.82 -7.49
C SER A 144 -9.76 1.42 -6.90
N ASN A 145 -9.09 0.46 -7.53
CA ASN A 145 -9.09 -0.91 -7.05
C ASN A 145 -7.82 -1.68 -7.40
N VAL A 146 -7.53 -2.69 -6.58
CA VAL A 146 -6.53 -3.72 -6.85
C VAL A 146 -7.05 -5.08 -6.35
N ALA A 147 -6.81 -6.12 -7.14
CA ALA A 147 -7.29 -7.46 -6.88
C ALA A 147 -6.12 -8.44 -6.74
N PHE A 148 -6.27 -9.40 -5.83
CA PHE A 148 -5.26 -10.41 -5.52
C PHE A 148 -5.92 -11.79 -5.42
N LYS A 149 -5.16 -12.82 -5.83
CA LYS A 149 -5.46 -14.22 -5.52
C LYS A 149 -4.43 -14.71 -4.50
N ASN A 150 -4.92 -15.10 -3.32
CA ASN A 150 -4.09 -15.68 -2.27
C ASN A 150 -3.66 -17.12 -2.61
N PRO A 151 -2.61 -17.65 -1.97
CA PRO A 151 -2.17 -19.03 -2.15
C PRO A 151 -3.24 -20.08 -1.82
N ASP A 152 -4.13 -19.78 -0.87
CA ASP A 152 -5.27 -20.63 -0.51
C ASP A 152 -6.43 -20.60 -1.54
N GLY A 153 -6.29 -19.81 -2.60
CA GLY A 153 -7.28 -19.66 -3.66
C GLY A 153 -8.33 -18.59 -3.41
N THR A 154 -8.36 -17.95 -2.22
CA THR A 154 -9.27 -16.84 -1.96
C THR A 154 -8.93 -15.63 -2.82
N ILE A 155 -9.95 -14.90 -3.25
CA ILE A 155 -9.81 -13.62 -3.95
C ILE A 155 -10.01 -12.50 -2.95
N ALA A 156 -9.12 -11.51 -2.96
CA ALA A 156 -9.25 -10.26 -2.21
C ALA A 156 -9.25 -9.08 -3.17
N VAL A 157 -10.25 -8.20 -3.07
CA VAL A 157 -10.31 -6.96 -3.86
C VAL A 157 -10.42 -5.78 -2.92
N VAL A 158 -9.43 -4.90 -2.97
CA VAL A 158 -9.44 -3.64 -2.24
C VAL A 158 -10.05 -2.57 -3.13
N VAL A 159 -11.09 -1.91 -2.64
CA VAL A 159 -11.83 -0.84 -3.33
C VAL A 159 -11.70 0.45 -2.51
N ILE A 160 -11.37 1.54 -3.19
CA ILE A 160 -11.00 2.80 -2.57
C ILE A 160 -11.84 3.91 -3.17
N ASN A 161 -12.56 4.64 -2.31
CA ASN A 161 -13.36 5.79 -2.70
C ASN A 161 -12.78 7.07 -2.07
N GLN A 162 -12.02 7.81 -2.87
CA GLN A 162 -11.47 9.10 -2.47
C GLN A 162 -12.51 10.24 -2.55
N GLN A 163 -13.72 9.98 -3.04
CA GLN A 163 -14.69 11.03 -3.31
C GLN A 163 -15.44 11.45 -2.04
N LYS A 164 -16.11 12.61 -2.13
CA LYS A 164 -16.95 13.18 -1.06
C LYS A 164 -18.34 12.55 -1.00
N THR A 165 -18.67 11.67 -1.96
CA THR A 165 -19.95 10.98 -2.08
C THR A 165 -19.73 9.47 -2.19
N GLY A 166 -20.75 8.70 -1.82
CA GLY A 166 -20.74 7.25 -2.02
C GLY A 166 -20.80 6.89 -3.51
N HIS A 167 -20.11 5.82 -3.90
CA HIS A 167 -20.06 5.34 -5.29
C HIS A 167 -20.63 3.94 -5.41
N LYS A 168 -21.59 3.77 -6.33
CA LYS A 168 -22.12 2.45 -6.68
C LYS A 168 -21.14 1.76 -7.62
N PHE A 169 -20.89 0.48 -7.37
CA PHE A 169 -20.04 -0.33 -8.24
C PHE A 169 -20.45 -1.79 -8.20
N LYS A 170 -19.84 -2.58 -9.09
CA LYS A 170 -19.97 -4.02 -9.10
C LYS A 170 -18.64 -4.70 -9.33
N ILE A 171 -18.42 -5.80 -8.62
CA ILE A 171 -17.31 -6.72 -8.85
C ILE A 171 -17.86 -7.87 -9.69
N GLN A 172 -17.26 -8.13 -10.85
CA GLN A 172 -17.63 -9.24 -11.72
C GLN A 172 -16.47 -10.22 -11.80
N TYR A 173 -16.73 -11.49 -11.50
CA TYR A 173 -15.71 -12.52 -11.50
C TYR A 173 -16.33 -13.87 -11.91
N GLN A 174 -15.84 -14.45 -13.01
CA GLN A 174 -16.27 -15.76 -13.53
C GLN A 174 -17.80 -15.95 -13.61
N GLY A 175 -18.52 -14.95 -14.14
CA GLY A 175 -19.98 -14.98 -14.28
C GLY A 175 -20.78 -14.72 -13.00
N ARG A 176 -20.11 -14.56 -11.85
CA ARG A 176 -20.72 -14.09 -10.58
C ARG A 176 -20.54 -12.59 -10.43
N GLN A 177 -21.39 -11.97 -9.62
CA GLN A 177 -21.29 -10.54 -9.32
C GLN A 177 -21.60 -10.19 -7.87
N ILE A 178 -20.94 -9.16 -7.36
CA ILE A 178 -21.25 -8.45 -6.12
C ILE A 178 -21.62 -7.02 -6.51
N ASN A 179 -22.72 -6.49 -5.99
CA ASN A 179 -23.11 -5.08 -6.16
C ASN A 179 -23.01 -4.39 -4.80
N ASP A 180 -22.38 -3.22 -4.75
CA ASP A 180 -22.25 -2.47 -3.49
C ASP A 180 -22.16 -0.95 -3.72
N ILE A 181 -22.28 -0.19 -2.63
CA ILE A 181 -22.07 1.24 -2.56
C ILE A 181 -20.94 1.50 -1.56
N ILE A 182 -19.76 1.88 -2.05
CA ILE A 182 -18.66 2.26 -1.18
C ILE A 182 -18.89 3.69 -0.65
N PRO A 183 -18.94 3.92 0.68
CA PRO A 183 -19.13 5.25 1.25
C PRO A 183 -18.05 6.26 0.83
N ALA A 184 -18.36 7.55 0.96
CA ALA A 184 -17.38 8.62 0.76
C ALA A 184 -16.16 8.42 1.66
N LYS A 185 -14.97 8.77 1.16
CA LYS A 185 -13.70 8.74 1.93
C LYS A 185 -13.50 7.42 2.68
N SER A 186 -13.61 6.30 1.98
CA SER A 186 -13.49 4.98 2.61
C SER A 186 -12.69 3.99 1.76
N VAL A 187 -12.24 2.95 2.42
CA VAL A 187 -11.56 1.78 1.82
C VAL A 187 -12.26 0.54 2.33
N ALA A 188 -12.59 -0.38 1.43
CA ALA A 188 -13.24 -1.63 1.75
C ALA A 188 -12.57 -2.79 1.01
N THR A 189 -12.51 -3.94 1.67
CA THR A 189 -11.91 -5.16 1.10
C THR A 189 -12.93 -6.27 1.05
N TYR A 190 -13.11 -6.80 -0.16
CA TYR A 190 -14.05 -7.87 -0.46
C TYR A 190 -13.27 -9.16 -0.60
N VAL A 191 -13.64 -10.18 0.17
CA VAL A 191 -12.95 -11.47 0.18
C VAL A 191 -13.95 -12.60 -0.04
N TRP A 192 -13.63 -13.52 -0.95
CA TRP A 192 -14.42 -14.72 -1.17
C TRP A 192 -13.56 -15.90 -1.62
N SER A 193 -14.06 -17.11 -1.35
CA SER A 193 -13.54 -18.35 -1.93
C SER A 193 -14.31 -18.71 -3.20
N LEU A 194 -13.68 -19.51 -4.07
CA LEU A 194 -14.28 -20.00 -5.31
C LEU A 194 -15.34 -21.08 -5.06
#